data_AF-X1E549-F1
#
_entry.id   AF-X1E549-F1
#
_cell.length_a   1.000
_cell.length_b   1.000
_cell.length_c   1.000
_cell.angle_alpha   90.00
_cell.angle_beta   90.00
_cell.angle_gamma   90.00
#
_symmetry.space_group_name_H-M   'P 1'
#
loop_
_entity.id
_entity.type
_entity.pdbx_description
1 polymer ?
#
loop_
_entity_poly.entity_id
_entity_poly.type
_entity_poly.pdbx_seq_one_letter_code
_entity_poly.pdbx_strand_id
1 'polypeptide(L)'
;EAEPNAIDNVADILAFGLDPSPDKAYIWRQSKEPIVKDICFKVSRLVTQNMLNAIYGEKTFGLYLAALVQVGDIVLPQVREGPRPTVVPVGIDQDPHIRLTRDLTRRYYKNFFLPGATYHYLLPGIDGSDKMAKRNPNSSFTFNESLDSIEKKVKGALTGGRKNKKEQQELGGEPQKCMIYKMLMYHFEENDEILADEFERCVKGELLCGEHKAQCVNKVLKFIEKHQEKKKKLIDKAR
;
A
#
# COMPACT_ATOMS: atom_id res chain seq x y z
N GLU A 1 9.97 -2.25 -20.90
CA GLU A 1 10.58 -1.84 -19.61
C GLU A 1 9.68 -2.06 -18.39
N ALA A 2 8.38 -1.72 -18.43
CA ALA A 2 7.50 -1.87 -17.26
C ALA A 2 7.04 -3.32 -16.96
N GLU A 3 7.10 -4.21 -17.95
CA GLU A 3 6.56 -5.57 -17.84
C GLU A 3 7.21 -6.44 -16.75
N PRO A 4 8.55 -6.48 -16.59
CA PRO A 4 9.16 -7.23 -15.48
C PRO A 4 8.65 -6.77 -14.11
N ASN A 5 8.49 -5.46 -13.91
CA ASN A 5 7.94 -4.92 -12.68
C ASN A 5 6.47 -5.33 -12.49
N ALA A 6 5.65 -5.30 -13.56
CA ALA A 6 4.25 -5.70 -13.49
C ALA A 6 4.12 -7.19 -13.08
N ILE A 7 4.92 -8.06 -13.69
CA ILE A 7 4.96 -9.50 -13.35
C ILE A 7 5.39 -9.69 -11.89
N ASP A 8 6.42 -8.98 -11.45
CA ASP A 8 6.92 -9.05 -10.07
C ASP A 8 5.84 -8.63 -9.05
N ASN A 9 5.14 -7.52 -9.30
CA ASN A 9 4.03 -7.05 -8.45
C ASN A 9 2.86 -8.04 -8.41
N VAL A 10 2.47 -8.61 -9.56
CA VAL A 10 1.40 -9.62 -9.60
C VAL A 10 1.83 -10.87 -8.83
N ALA A 11 3.09 -11.30 -8.95
CA ALA A 11 3.59 -12.44 -8.18
C ALA A 11 3.55 -12.19 -6.67
N ASP A 12 3.84 -10.97 -6.19
CA ASP A 12 3.66 -10.59 -4.79
C ASP A 12 2.19 -10.69 -4.35
N ILE A 13 1.27 -10.16 -5.15
CA ILE A 13 -0.17 -10.22 -4.87
C ILE A 13 -0.68 -11.67 -4.78
N LEU A 14 -0.23 -12.53 -5.69
CA LEU A 14 -0.57 -13.95 -5.65
C LEU A 14 0.05 -14.65 -4.42
N ALA A 15 1.28 -14.28 -4.04
CA ALA A 15 1.95 -14.84 -2.86
C ALA A 15 1.25 -14.46 -1.55
N PHE A 16 0.60 -13.30 -1.49
CA PHE A 16 -0.30 -12.91 -0.38
C PHE A 16 -1.60 -13.72 -0.34
N GLY A 17 -1.92 -14.47 -1.39
CA GLY A 17 -3.05 -15.40 -1.42
C GLY A 17 -4.23 -14.94 -2.26
N LEU A 18 -4.07 -13.94 -3.13
CA LEU A 18 -5.12 -13.63 -4.12
C LEU A 18 -5.34 -14.86 -5.02
N ASP A 19 -6.57 -15.33 -5.09
CA ASP A 19 -6.99 -16.36 -6.04
C ASP A 19 -7.24 -15.72 -7.41
N PRO A 20 -6.44 -16.02 -8.45
CA PRO A 20 -6.61 -15.44 -9.78
C PRO A 20 -7.66 -16.17 -10.62
N SER A 21 -8.43 -17.08 -10.03
CA SER A 21 -9.54 -17.74 -10.72
C SER A 21 -10.53 -16.70 -11.26
N PRO A 22 -11.04 -16.84 -12.49
CA PRO A 22 -11.84 -15.79 -13.14
C PRO A 22 -13.11 -15.37 -12.39
N ASP A 23 -13.64 -16.21 -11.51
CA ASP A 23 -14.79 -15.92 -10.64
C ASP A 23 -14.42 -15.11 -9.38
N LYS A 24 -13.12 -15.03 -9.05
CA LYS A 24 -12.59 -14.36 -7.85
C LYS A 24 -11.86 -13.06 -8.16
N ALA A 25 -11.09 -13.02 -9.24
CA ALA A 25 -10.28 -11.88 -9.58
C ALA A 25 -10.21 -11.65 -11.09
N TYR A 26 -10.27 -10.38 -11.47
CA TYR A 26 -9.95 -9.93 -12.81
C TYR A 26 -8.68 -9.10 -12.76
N ILE A 27 -7.59 -9.58 -13.36
CA ILE A 27 -6.28 -8.92 -13.38
C ILE A 27 -5.96 -8.58 -14.83
N TRP A 28 -5.64 -7.31 -15.11
CA TRP A 28 -5.37 -6.86 -16.47
C TRP A 28 -4.16 -5.94 -16.55
N ARG A 29 -3.61 -5.81 -17.76
CA ARG A 29 -2.65 -4.77 -18.13
C ARG A 29 -3.44 -3.68 -18.85
N GLN A 30 -3.35 -2.42 -18.42
CA GLN A 30 -4.06 -1.30 -19.06
C GLN A 30 -3.81 -1.23 -20.59
N SER A 31 -2.60 -1.59 -21.04
CA SER A 31 -2.27 -1.64 -22.48
C SER A 31 -3.06 -2.71 -23.26
N LYS A 32 -3.50 -3.79 -22.59
CA LYS A 32 -4.26 -4.91 -23.16
C LYS A 32 -5.75 -4.88 -22.85
N GLU A 33 -6.23 -3.93 -22.05
CA GLU A 33 -7.66 -3.76 -21.73
C GLU A 33 -8.22 -2.56 -22.53
N PRO A 34 -8.82 -2.78 -23.72
CA PRO A 34 -9.34 -1.71 -24.55
C PRO A 34 -10.47 -0.94 -23.89
N ILE A 35 -11.31 -1.59 -23.07
CA ILE A 35 -12.45 -0.93 -22.42
C ILE A 35 -11.96 0.21 -21.53
N VAL A 36 -10.93 -0.04 -20.73
CA VAL A 36 -10.31 0.95 -19.84
C VAL A 36 -9.76 2.13 -20.64
N LYS A 37 -9.07 1.87 -21.76
CA LYS A 37 -8.52 2.92 -22.63
C LYS A 37 -9.62 3.75 -23.30
N ASP A 38 -10.71 3.12 -23.72
CA ASP A 38 -11.83 3.81 -24.38
C ASP A 38 -12.59 4.72 -23.43
N ILE A 39 -12.67 4.35 -22.15
CA ILE A 39 -13.31 5.19 -21.12
C ILE A 39 -12.61 6.54 -21.01
N CYS A 40 -11.29 6.60 -21.12
CA CYS A 40 -10.54 7.85 -21.12
C CYS A 40 -11.08 8.85 -22.16
N PHE A 41 -11.30 8.41 -23.41
CA PHE A 41 -11.87 9.27 -24.47
C PHE A 41 -13.30 9.69 -24.18
N LYS A 42 -14.08 8.83 -23.53
CA LYS A 42 -15.49 9.11 -23.17
C LYS A 42 -15.60 10.21 -22.13
N VAL A 43 -14.75 10.18 -21.10
CA VAL A 43 -14.80 11.12 -19.98
C VAL A 43 -13.94 12.37 -20.20
N SER A 44 -12.95 12.34 -21.10
CA SER A 44 -12.04 13.47 -21.35
C SER A 44 -12.77 14.74 -21.77
N ARG A 45 -13.87 14.63 -22.51
CA ARG A 45 -14.73 15.77 -22.90
C ARG A 45 -15.40 16.50 -21.73
N LEU A 46 -15.34 15.94 -20.53
CA LEU A 46 -15.97 16.48 -19.31
C LEU A 46 -14.95 17.08 -18.33
N VAL A 47 -13.65 17.03 -18.67
CA VAL A 47 -12.58 17.65 -17.88
C VAL A 47 -11.99 18.84 -18.62
N THR A 48 -11.50 19.81 -17.85
CA THR A 48 -10.73 20.94 -18.38
C THR A 48 -9.29 20.86 -17.87
N GLN A 49 -8.37 21.53 -18.56
CA GLN A 49 -6.98 21.64 -18.11
C GLN A 49 -6.90 22.23 -16.69
N ASN A 50 -7.72 23.23 -16.38
CA ASN A 50 -7.75 23.85 -15.05
C ASN A 50 -8.17 22.87 -13.95
N MET A 51 -9.13 21.97 -14.23
CA MET A 51 -9.50 20.91 -13.28
C MET A 51 -8.35 19.94 -13.05
N LEU A 52 -7.68 19.51 -14.12
CA LEU A 52 -6.55 18.58 -14.03
C LEU A 52 -5.36 19.22 -13.28
N ASN A 53 -5.06 20.49 -13.55
CA ASN A 53 -4.04 21.24 -12.84
C ASN A 53 -4.38 21.40 -11.35
N ALA A 54 -5.65 21.65 -11.01
CA ALA A 54 -6.07 21.77 -9.62
C ALA A 54 -5.92 20.46 -8.83
N ILE A 55 -6.08 19.31 -9.50
CA ILE A 55 -6.03 17.99 -8.84
C ILE A 55 -4.59 17.43 -8.79
N TYR A 56 -3.86 17.50 -9.90
CA TYR A 56 -2.56 16.83 -10.05
C TYR A 56 -1.37 17.80 -10.12
N GLY A 57 -1.62 19.10 -10.16
CA GLY A 57 -0.63 20.10 -10.54
C GLY A 57 -0.32 20.10 -12.04
N GLU A 58 0.66 20.91 -12.43
CA GLU A 58 1.16 20.93 -13.80
C GLU A 58 1.97 19.65 -14.09
N LYS A 59 1.59 18.95 -15.15
CA LYS A 59 2.14 17.66 -15.57
C LYS A 59 2.20 17.60 -17.09
N THR A 60 3.00 16.66 -17.60
CA THR A 60 2.97 16.34 -19.03
C THR A 60 1.62 15.73 -19.40
N PHE A 61 1.19 15.95 -20.64
CA PHE A 61 -0.11 15.49 -21.13
C PHE A 61 -0.35 13.98 -20.90
N GLY A 62 0.69 13.16 -21.07
CA GLY A 62 0.61 11.72 -20.83
C GLY A 62 0.21 11.34 -19.41
N LEU A 63 0.58 12.13 -18.40
CA LEU A 63 0.19 11.89 -17.01
C LEU A 63 -1.28 12.26 -16.74
N TYR A 64 -1.81 13.29 -17.41
CA TYR A 64 -3.25 13.56 -17.37
C TYR A 64 -4.05 12.45 -18.04
N LEU A 65 -3.55 11.96 -19.18
CA LEU A 65 -4.16 10.82 -19.85
C LEU A 65 -4.18 9.58 -18.95
N ALA A 66 -3.07 9.29 -18.27
CA ALA A 66 -2.99 8.18 -17.31
C ALA A 66 -4.03 8.32 -16.17
N ALA A 67 -4.24 9.52 -15.64
CA ALA A 67 -5.29 9.77 -14.66
C ALA A 67 -6.69 9.49 -15.22
N LEU A 68 -6.97 9.86 -16.48
CA LEU A 68 -8.26 9.57 -17.10
C LEU A 68 -8.43 8.08 -17.46
N VAL A 69 -7.36 7.36 -17.76
CA VAL A 69 -7.37 5.90 -17.90
C VAL A 69 -7.71 5.23 -16.57
N GLN A 70 -7.22 5.76 -15.45
CA GLN A 70 -7.52 5.25 -14.09
C GLN A 70 -9.01 5.37 -13.72
N VAL A 71 -9.72 6.37 -14.25
CA VAL A 71 -11.20 6.43 -14.16
C VAL A 71 -11.82 5.18 -14.80
N GLY A 72 -11.25 4.75 -15.93
CA GLY A 72 -11.62 3.53 -16.62
C GLY A 72 -11.44 2.29 -15.75
N ASP A 73 -10.30 2.17 -15.07
CA ASP A 73 -10.04 1.05 -14.16
C ASP A 73 -11.09 0.97 -13.03
N ILE A 74 -11.47 2.12 -12.46
CA ILE A 74 -12.42 2.17 -11.34
C ILE A 74 -13.84 1.79 -11.80
N VAL A 75 -14.28 2.24 -12.98
CA VAL A 75 -15.65 1.95 -13.47
C VAL A 75 -15.74 0.63 -14.24
N LEU A 76 -14.62 -0.01 -14.57
CA LEU A 76 -14.56 -1.24 -15.37
C LEU A 76 -15.52 -2.34 -14.88
N PRO A 77 -15.64 -2.65 -13.57
CA PRO A 77 -16.57 -3.67 -13.10
C PRO A 77 -18.02 -3.38 -13.51
N GLN A 78 -18.43 -2.10 -13.48
CA GLN A 78 -19.79 -1.69 -13.84
C GLN A 78 -20.01 -1.67 -15.36
N VAL A 79 -18.96 -1.39 -16.14
CA VAL A 79 -19.01 -1.45 -17.60
C VAL A 79 -19.13 -2.89 -18.09
N ARG A 80 -18.43 -3.83 -17.45
CA ARG A 80 -18.40 -5.24 -17.87
C ARG A 80 -19.59 -6.04 -17.37
N GLU A 81 -20.00 -5.82 -16.13
CA GLU A 81 -20.97 -6.69 -15.45
C GLU A 81 -22.28 -5.97 -15.09
N GLY A 82 -22.48 -4.78 -15.65
CA GLY A 82 -23.64 -3.93 -15.39
C GLY A 82 -23.52 -3.14 -14.08
N PRO A 83 -24.45 -2.20 -13.84
CA PRO A 83 -24.42 -1.33 -12.67
C PRO A 83 -24.32 -2.09 -11.35
N ARG A 84 -23.26 -1.83 -10.59
CA ARG A 84 -23.04 -2.44 -9.27
C ARG A 84 -22.19 -1.55 -8.37
N PRO A 85 -22.32 -1.68 -7.03
CA PRO A 85 -21.42 -1.00 -6.11
C PRO A 85 -19.95 -1.35 -6.39
N THR A 86 -19.08 -0.34 -6.37
CA THR A 86 -17.63 -0.50 -6.51
C THR A 86 -16.96 0.23 -5.37
N VAL A 87 -15.99 -0.42 -4.71
CA VAL A 87 -15.22 0.14 -3.59
C VAL A 87 -13.75 0.12 -3.96
N VAL A 88 -13.07 1.25 -3.76
CA VAL A 88 -11.63 1.39 -4.03
C VAL A 88 -10.89 1.69 -2.71
N PRO A 89 -10.01 0.81 -2.24
CA PRO A 89 -9.17 1.10 -1.09
C PRO A 89 -8.05 2.07 -1.49
N VAL A 90 -7.96 3.21 -0.80
CA VAL A 90 -6.99 4.27 -1.14
C VAL A 90 -6.40 4.96 0.07
N GLY A 91 -5.20 5.53 -0.09
CA GLY A 91 -4.68 6.53 0.83
C GLY A 91 -5.44 7.85 0.69
N ILE A 92 -5.44 8.66 1.75
CA ILE A 92 -6.14 9.97 1.75
C ILE A 92 -5.65 10.92 0.65
N ASP A 93 -4.40 10.77 0.20
CA ASP A 93 -3.79 11.54 -0.88
C ASP A 93 -4.40 11.26 -2.25
N GLN A 94 -5.11 10.14 -2.42
CA GLN A 94 -5.77 9.76 -3.67
C GLN A 94 -7.25 10.19 -3.70
N ASP A 95 -7.79 10.72 -2.61
CA ASP A 95 -9.18 11.20 -2.54
C ASP A 95 -9.56 12.19 -3.66
N PRO A 96 -8.70 13.16 -4.04
CA PRO A 96 -9.02 14.06 -5.15
C PRO A 96 -9.33 13.32 -6.47
N HIS A 97 -8.63 12.21 -6.73
CA HIS A 97 -8.89 11.37 -7.91
C HIS A 97 -10.21 10.58 -7.79
N ILE A 98 -10.53 10.05 -6.60
CA ILE A 98 -11.82 9.40 -6.35
C ILE A 98 -12.98 10.38 -6.56
N ARG A 99 -12.85 11.62 -6.09
CA ARG A 99 -13.85 12.68 -6.28
C ARG A 99 -14.04 13.01 -7.76
N LEU A 100 -12.95 13.17 -8.51
CA LEU A 100 -13.00 13.34 -9.97
C LEU A 100 -13.74 12.17 -10.63
N THR A 101 -13.40 10.94 -10.27
CA THR A 101 -14.01 9.73 -10.81
C THR A 101 -15.52 9.69 -10.54
N ARG A 102 -15.96 10.07 -9.33
CA ARG A 102 -17.40 10.17 -8.99
C ARG A 102 -18.11 11.22 -9.82
N ASP A 103 -17.51 12.39 -10.04
CA ASP A 103 -18.11 13.44 -10.85
C ASP A 103 -18.22 13.04 -12.33
N LEU A 104 -17.19 12.40 -12.88
CA LEU A 104 -17.20 11.89 -14.25
C LEU A 104 -18.20 10.74 -14.42
N THR A 105 -18.28 9.83 -13.43
CA THR A 105 -19.27 8.75 -13.41
C THR A 105 -20.68 9.32 -13.40
N ARG A 106 -20.97 10.30 -12.52
CA ARG A 106 -22.29 10.95 -12.44
C ARG A 106 -22.70 11.61 -13.76
N ARG A 107 -21.75 12.28 -14.44
CA ARG A 107 -22.03 13.04 -15.67
C ARG A 107 -22.17 12.15 -16.89
N TYR A 108 -21.33 11.12 -17.03
CA TYR A 108 -21.30 10.26 -18.23
C TYR A 108 -22.17 9.00 -18.06
N TYR A 109 -22.09 8.33 -16.92
CA TYR A 109 -22.74 7.04 -16.66
C TYR A 109 -23.90 7.20 -15.67
N LYS A 110 -25.02 7.75 -16.14
CA LYS A 110 -26.19 8.09 -15.29
C LYS A 110 -26.77 6.94 -14.47
N ASN A 111 -26.61 5.70 -14.94
CA ASN A 111 -27.15 4.50 -14.30
C ASN A 111 -26.13 3.76 -13.42
N PHE A 112 -24.89 4.27 -13.30
CA PHE A 112 -23.85 3.64 -12.50
C PHE A 112 -23.92 4.08 -11.05
N PHE A 113 -23.48 3.19 -10.16
CA PHE A 113 -23.19 3.56 -8.78
C PHE A 113 -21.94 4.43 -8.75
N LEU A 114 -21.99 5.50 -7.97
CA LEU A 114 -20.80 6.32 -7.73
C LEU A 114 -19.79 5.49 -6.95
N PRO A 115 -18.52 5.38 -7.40
CA PRO A 115 -17.52 4.59 -6.70
C PRO A 115 -17.38 5.04 -5.24
N GLY A 116 -17.46 4.08 -4.32
CA GLY A 116 -17.11 4.25 -2.92
C GLY A 116 -15.60 4.10 -2.72
N ALA A 117 -15.11 4.59 -1.59
CA ALA A 117 -13.71 4.40 -1.20
C ALA A 117 -13.60 4.07 0.29
N THR A 118 -12.63 3.24 0.63
CA THR A 118 -12.14 3.08 2.01
C THR A 118 -10.80 3.78 2.12
N TYR A 119 -10.54 4.40 3.27
CA TYR A 119 -9.34 5.19 3.51
C TYR A 119 -8.45 4.50 4.53
N HIS A 120 -7.16 4.41 4.22
CA HIS A 120 -6.15 3.89 5.13
C HIS A 120 -5.05 4.92 5.39
N TYR A 121 -4.45 4.83 6.58
CA TYR A 121 -3.26 5.61 6.92
C TYR A 121 -2.08 5.16 6.07
N LEU A 122 -1.27 6.12 5.64
CA LEU A 122 0.00 5.82 5.00
C LEU A 122 1.00 5.41 6.08
N LEU A 123 1.75 4.35 5.80
CA LEU A 123 2.79 3.90 6.70
C LEU A 123 3.99 4.86 6.63
N PRO A 124 4.46 5.35 7.79
CA PRO A 124 5.69 6.12 7.85
C PRO A 124 6.87 5.26 7.43
N GLY A 125 7.96 5.90 7.01
CA GLY A 125 9.21 5.20 6.81
C GLY A 125 9.75 4.62 8.12
N ILE A 126 10.48 3.51 8.05
CA ILE A 126 11.10 2.89 9.24
C ILE A 126 12.14 3.79 9.91
N ASP A 127 12.59 4.82 9.20
CA ASP A 127 13.45 5.91 9.68
C ASP A 127 12.69 7.03 10.40
N GLY A 128 11.35 6.96 10.46
CA GLY A 128 10.48 7.97 11.05
C GLY A 128 10.00 9.06 10.10
N SER A 129 10.33 8.99 8.81
CA SER A 129 9.80 9.89 7.80
C SER A 129 8.30 9.72 7.61
N ASP A 130 7.59 10.78 7.18
CA ASP A 130 6.12 10.76 7.04
C ASP A 130 5.62 9.69 6.06
N LYS A 131 6.43 9.32 5.06
CA LYS A 131 6.09 8.33 4.04
C LYS A 131 7.31 7.52 3.64
N MET A 132 7.10 6.22 3.40
CA MET A 132 8.08 5.39 2.71
C MET A 132 8.41 5.97 1.33
N ALA A 133 9.69 6.13 1.01
CA ALA A 133 10.13 6.74 -0.23
C ALA A 133 11.25 5.94 -0.88
N LYS A 134 11.04 5.50 -2.13
CA LYS A 134 12.06 4.77 -2.92
C LYS A 134 13.38 5.55 -3.05
N ARG A 135 13.33 6.88 -3.02
CA ARG A 135 14.52 7.76 -3.06
C ARG A 135 15.40 7.66 -1.81
N ASN A 136 14.85 7.20 -0.69
CA ASN A 136 15.59 6.90 0.52
C ASN A 136 15.52 5.39 0.78
N PRO A 137 16.51 4.61 0.32
CA PRO A 137 16.54 3.17 0.48
C PRO A 137 16.48 2.68 1.93
N ASN A 138 16.79 3.54 2.90
CA ASN A 138 16.73 3.20 4.33
C ASN A 138 15.37 3.50 4.97
N SER A 139 14.46 4.18 4.26
CA SER A 139 13.10 4.45 4.73
C SER A 139 12.17 3.25 4.67
N SER A 140 12.55 2.20 3.93
CA SER A 140 11.74 0.98 3.75
C SER A 140 12.63 -0.20 3.32
N PHE A 141 12.07 -1.39 3.34
CA PHE A 141 12.66 -2.56 2.66
C PHE A 141 11.66 -3.13 1.67
N THR A 142 12.18 -3.80 0.64
CA THR A 142 11.35 -4.48 -0.37
C THR A 142 11.40 -6.00 -0.18
N PHE A 143 10.40 -6.71 -0.69
CA PHE A 143 10.33 -8.18 -0.60
C PHE A 143 11.42 -8.91 -1.39
N ASN A 144 12.11 -8.21 -2.30
CA ASN A 144 13.19 -8.78 -3.12
C ASN A 144 14.58 -8.57 -2.49
N GLU A 145 14.67 -7.89 -1.34
CA GLU A 145 15.96 -7.73 -0.64
C GLU A 145 16.39 -8.99 0.09
N SER A 146 17.69 -9.14 0.31
CA SER A 146 18.22 -10.23 1.14
C SER A 146 17.75 -10.09 2.59
N LEU A 147 17.61 -11.23 3.27
CA LEU A 147 17.24 -11.27 4.70
C LEU A 147 18.20 -10.43 5.55
N ASP A 148 19.51 -10.49 5.27
CA ASP A 148 20.53 -9.68 5.95
C ASP A 148 20.32 -8.15 5.78
N SER A 149 19.90 -7.71 4.58
CA SER A 149 19.60 -6.30 4.32
C SER A 149 18.38 -5.86 5.13
N ILE A 150 17.32 -6.65 5.10
CA ILE A 150 16.07 -6.40 5.84
C ILE A 150 16.35 -6.36 7.34
N GLU A 151 17.10 -7.33 7.85
CA GLU A 151 17.49 -7.38 9.27
C GLU A 151 18.21 -6.10 9.70
N LYS A 152 19.22 -5.65 8.93
CA LYS A 152 19.96 -4.42 9.23
C LYS A 152 19.04 -3.20 9.24
N LYS A 153 18.12 -3.10 8.29
CA LYS A 153 17.15 -1.99 8.20
C LYS A 153 16.18 -1.99 9.37
N VAL A 154 15.60 -3.13 9.73
CA VAL A 154 14.68 -3.25 10.87
C VAL A 154 15.41 -2.97 12.19
N LYS A 155 16.65 -3.47 12.36
CA LYS A 155 17.49 -3.13 13.51
C LYS A 155 17.80 -1.62 13.58
N GLY A 156 17.99 -0.99 12.43
CA GLY A 156 18.22 0.45 12.29
C GLY A 156 16.97 1.32 12.44
N ALA A 157 15.77 0.73 12.53
CA ALA A 157 14.53 1.50 12.56
C ALA A 157 14.40 2.39 13.80
N LEU A 158 13.73 3.53 13.62
CA LEU A 158 13.44 4.50 14.66
C LEU A 158 12.55 3.88 15.74
N THR A 159 12.94 4.07 17.00
CA THR A 159 12.15 3.66 18.16
C THR A 159 11.71 4.84 18.98
N GLY A 160 10.59 4.69 19.69
CA GLY A 160 10.19 5.61 20.76
C GLY A 160 10.88 5.35 22.10
N GLY A 161 12.07 4.76 22.11
CA GLY A 161 12.82 4.50 23.34
C GLY A 161 13.45 5.75 23.94
N ARG A 162 14.19 5.56 25.05
CA ARG A 162 14.95 6.62 25.72
C ARG A 162 16.45 6.52 25.41
N LYS A 163 17.24 7.47 25.93
CA LYS A 163 18.69 7.55 25.68
C LYS A 163 19.43 6.33 26.19
N ASN A 164 18.99 5.76 27.33
CA ASN A 164 19.63 4.62 27.96
C ASN A 164 18.58 3.69 28.62
N LYS A 165 19.03 2.48 28.99
CA LYS A 165 18.18 1.46 29.63
C LYS A 165 17.51 1.96 30.90
N LYS A 166 18.24 2.68 31.75
CA LYS A 166 17.74 3.16 33.05
C LYS A 166 16.58 4.14 32.85
N GLU A 167 16.75 5.13 31.98
CA GLU A 167 15.69 6.08 31.64
C GLU A 167 14.47 5.38 31.02
N GLN A 168 14.67 4.36 30.17
CA GLN A 168 13.56 3.62 29.60
C GLN A 168 12.78 2.82 30.66
N GLN A 169 13.46 2.26 31.66
CA GLN A 169 12.82 1.55 32.76
C GLN A 169 12.08 2.49 33.71
N GLU A 170 12.58 3.71 33.91
CA GLU A 170 11.96 4.70 34.81
C GLU A 170 10.81 5.48 34.15
N LEU A 171 10.95 5.84 32.87
CA LEU A 171 10.02 6.75 32.15
C LEU A 171 9.20 6.06 31.06
N GLY A 172 9.43 4.78 30.81
CA GLY A 172 8.81 4.05 29.71
C GLY A 172 9.27 4.50 28.31
N GLY A 173 8.77 3.78 27.30
CA GLY A 173 8.86 4.15 25.90
C GLY A 173 7.61 4.87 25.37
N GLU A 174 7.70 5.34 24.13
CA GLU A 174 6.63 5.99 23.37
C GLU A 174 6.26 5.14 22.13
N PRO A 175 5.43 4.08 22.27
CA PRO A 175 5.06 3.19 21.15
C PRO A 175 4.49 3.93 19.92
N GLN A 176 3.78 5.05 20.14
CA GLN A 176 3.19 5.89 19.09
C GLN A 176 4.22 6.50 18.12
N LYS A 177 5.47 6.67 18.57
CA LYS A 177 6.61 7.13 17.75
C LYS A 177 7.48 5.99 17.25
N CYS A 178 7.23 4.75 17.69
CA CYS A 178 8.08 3.59 17.45
C CYS A 178 7.72 2.90 16.15
N MET A 179 8.66 2.80 15.20
CA MET A 179 8.43 2.11 13.93
C MET A 179 8.37 0.60 14.11
N ILE A 180 9.05 0.05 15.11
CA ILE A 180 9.00 -1.38 15.45
C ILE A 180 7.59 -1.81 15.85
N TYR A 181 6.98 -1.06 16.78
CA TYR A 181 5.61 -1.33 17.21
C TYR A 181 4.62 -1.15 16.06
N LYS A 182 4.77 -0.09 15.24
CA LYS A 182 3.94 0.10 14.05
C LYS A 182 4.06 -1.06 13.06
N MET A 183 5.27 -1.53 12.76
CA MET A 183 5.47 -2.67 11.86
C MET A 183 4.73 -3.92 12.35
N LEU A 184 4.86 -4.24 13.65
CA LEU A 184 4.14 -5.35 14.27
C LEU A 184 2.63 -5.16 14.14
N MET A 185 2.12 -4.02 14.62
CA MET A 185 0.69 -3.68 14.61
C MET A 185 0.05 -3.71 13.22
N TYR A 186 0.75 -3.25 12.18
CA TYR A 186 0.18 -3.20 10.82
C TYR A 186 0.30 -4.50 10.04
N HIS A 187 1.31 -5.33 10.32
CA HIS A 187 1.68 -6.42 9.40
C HIS A 187 2.13 -7.74 10.03
N PHE A 188 2.80 -7.71 11.19
CA PHE A 188 3.58 -8.86 11.65
C PHE A 188 3.11 -9.47 12.97
N GLU A 189 2.10 -8.86 13.61
CA GLU A 189 1.35 -9.44 14.72
C GLU A 189 -0.14 -9.32 14.42
N GLU A 190 -0.84 -10.45 14.42
CA GLU A 190 -2.28 -10.54 14.16
C GLU A 190 -3.10 -10.60 15.46
N ASN A 191 -2.44 -10.89 16.60
CA ASN A 191 -3.11 -10.96 17.89
C ASN A 191 -3.07 -9.61 18.62
N ASP A 192 -4.23 -8.96 18.70
CA ASP A 192 -4.43 -7.69 19.40
C ASP A 192 -4.06 -7.75 20.89
N GLU A 193 -4.21 -8.90 21.55
CA GLU A 193 -3.83 -9.06 22.97
C GLU A 193 -2.31 -8.98 23.15
N ILE A 194 -1.53 -9.55 22.21
CA ILE A 194 -0.07 -9.48 22.23
C ILE A 194 0.37 -8.03 22.00
N LEU A 195 -0.24 -7.34 21.04
CA LEU A 195 0.06 -5.92 20.78
C LEU A 195 -0.27 -5.04 21.99
N ALA A 196 -1.40 -5.30 22.67
CA ALA A 196 -1.78 -4.58 23.87
C ALA A 196 -0.78 -4.81 25.02
N ASP A 197 -0.35 -6.07 25.25
CA ASP A 197 0.69 -6.40 26.24
C ASP A 197 2.02 -5.71 25.91
N GLU A 198 2.48 -5.80 24.67
CA GLU A 198 3.72 -5.15 24.21
C GLU A 198 3.65 -3.63 24.37
N PHE A 199 2.50 -3.02 24.08
CA PHE A 199 2.26 -1.59 24.28
C PHE A 199 2.36 -1.23 25.76
N GLU A 200 1.64 -1.93 26.63
CA GLU A 200 1.65 -1.68 28.07
C GLU A 200 3.03 -1.84 28.68
N ARG A 201 3.71 -2.95 28.39
CA ARG A 201 5.05 -3.23 28.90
C ARG A 201 6.07 -2.22 28.40
N CYS A 202 5.93 -1.73 27.16
CA CYS A 202 6.77 -0.65 26.64
C CYS A 202 6.54 0.66 27.43
N VAL A 203 5.29 1.05 27.66
CA VAL A 203 4.93 2.26 28.42
C VAL A 203 5.36 2.15 29.89
N LYS A 204 5.31 0.96 30.49
CA LYS A 204 5.77 0.69 31.86
C LYS A 204 7.30 0.57 31.98
N GLY A 205 8.03 0.56 30.86
CA GLY A 205 9.49 0.39 30.85
C GLY A 205 9.97 -1.05 31.07
N GLU A 206 9.05 -2.01 31.05
CA GLU A 206 9.30 -3.45 31.24
C GLU A 206 9.81 -4.11 29.95
N LEU A 207 9.43 -3.58 28.77
CA LEU A 207 9.90 -4.03 27.46
C LEU A 207 10.97 -3.09 26.92
N LEU A 208 12.19 -3.60 26.74
CA LEU A 208 13.31 -2.83 26.19
C LEU A 208 13.26 -2.78 24.67
N CYS A 209 13.70 -1.66 24.08
CA CYS A 209 13.70 -1.49 22.62
C CYS A 209 14.51 -2.55 21.88
N GLY A 210 15.63 -3.01 22.47
CA GLY A 210 16.46 -4.07 21.86
C GLY A 210 15.75 -5.42 21.81
N GLU A 211 15.01 -5.78 22.86
CA GLU A 211 14.21 -7.01 22.93
C GLU A 211 13.07 -6.97 21.90
N HIS A 212 12.31 -5.88 21.90
CA HIS A 212 11.19 -5.68 20.98
C HIS A 212 11.66 -5.65 19.52
N LYS A 213 12.82 -5.04 19.24
CA LYS A 213 13.47 -5.10 17.92
C LYS A 213 13.79 -6.53 17.50
N ALA A 214 14.36 -7.34 18.39
CA ALA A 214 14.71 -8.72 18.07
C ALA A 214 13.46 -9.56 17.77
N GLN A 215 12.37 -9.37 18.51
CA GLN A 215 11.07 -10.01 18.23
C GLN A 215 10.53 -9.63 16.85
N CYS A 216 10.54 -8.33 16.53
CA CYS A 216 10.10 -7.83 15.23
C CYS A 216 10.96 -8.37 14.08
N VAL A 217 12.28 -8.33 14.21
CA VAL A 217 13.21 -8.93 13.22
C VAL A 217 12.85 -10.38 12.95
N ASN A 218 12.68 -11.19 14.00
CA ASN A 218 12.35 -12.60 13.85
C ASN A 218 11.03 -12.83 13.09
N LYS A 219 9.99 -12.04 13.39
CA LYS A 219 8.69 -12.13 12.70
C LYS A 219 8.79 -11.69 11.24
N VAL A 220 9.47 -10.56 10.99
CA VAL A 220 9.69 -10.03 9.63
C VAL A 220 10.46 -11.03 8.77
N LEU A 221 11.61 -11.54 9.25
CA LEU A 221 12.43 -12.45 8.46
C LEU A 221 11.70 -13.75 8.12
N LYS A 222 11.01 -14.35 9.09
CA LYS A 222 10.18 -15.55 8.87
C LYS A 222 9.08 -15.31 7.83
N PHE A 223 8.44 -14.14 7.89
CA PHE A 223 7.42 -13.76 6.92
C PHE A 223 8.02 -13.61 5.51
N ILE A 224 9.13 -12.87 5.39
CA ILE A 224 9.77 -12.58 4.11
C ILE A 224 10.29 -13.85 3.46
N GLU A 225 10.95 -14.73 4.21
CA GLU A 225 11.44 -16.01 3.70
C GLU A 225 10.30 -16.84 3.09
N LYS A 226 9.20 -17.02 3.85
CA LYS A 226 8.00 -17.72 3.37
C LYS A 226 7.37 -17.02 2.16
N HIS A 227 7.36 -15.69 2.13
CA HIS A 227 6.82 -14.91 1.02
C HIS A 227 7.66 -15.09 -0.24
N GLN A 228 8.99 -14.99 -0.15
CA GLN A 228 9.92 -15.20 -1.26
C GLN A 228 9.79 -16.61 -1.84
N GLU A 229 9.66 -17.64 -0.99
CA GLU A 229 9.42 -19.01 -1.43
C GLU A 229 8.10 -19.18 -2.21
N LYS A 230 7.01 -18.58 -1.71
CA LYS A 230 5.71 -18.60 -2.39
C LYS A 230 5.78 -17.86 -3.72
N LYS A 231 6.33 -16.64 -3.72
CA LYS A 231 6.47 -15.79 -4.90
C LYS A 231 7.23 -16.51 -6.02
N LYS A 232 8.33 -17.19 -5.68
CA LYS A 232 9.12 -17.97 -6.65
C LYS A 232 8.29 -19.02 -7.40
N LYS A 233 7.34 -19.68 -6.72
CA LYS A 233 6.46 -20.69 -7.32
C LYS A 233 5.35 -20.09 -8.18
N LEU A 234 5.05 -18.80 -8.01
CA LEU A 234 3.93 -18.09 -8.65
C LEU A 234 4.38 -17.16 -9.78
N ILE A 235 5.70 -16.97 -9.97
CA ILE A 235 6.23 -16.04 -10.97
C ILE A 235 5.78 -16.39 -12.40
N ASP A 236 5.72 -17.68 -12.74
CA ASP A 236 5.27 -18.10 -14.07
C ASP A 236 3.76 -17.93 -14.24
N LYS A 237 2.99 -18.10 -13.17
CA LYS A 237 1.55 -17.83 -13.15
C LYS A 237 1.24 -16.32 -13.28
N ALA A 238 2.17 -15.46 -12.85
CA ALA A 238 2.03 -14.01 -12.92
C ALA A 238 2.34 -13.41 -14.31
N ARG A 239 2.90 -14.20 -15.24
CA ARG A 239 3.25 -13.74 -16.59
C ARG A 239 2.01 -13.61 -17.48
#